data_AF-A0A3N5SQ46-F1
#
_entry.id   AF-A0A3N5SQ46-F1
#
_cell.length_a   1.000
_cell.length_b   1.000
_cell.length_c   1.000
_cell.angle_alpha   90.00
_cell.angle_beta   90.00
_cell.angle_gamma   90.00
#
_symmetry.space_group_name_H-M   'P 1'
#
loop_
_entity.id
_entity.type
_entity.pdbx_description
1 polymer ?
#
loop_
_entity_poly.entity_id
_entity_poly.type
_entity_poly.pdbx_seq_one_letter_code
_entity_poly.pdbx_strand_id
1 'polypeptide(L)'
;MAEFGYKATDLSGRIFEGAMEGRDEKAVVESLQKLGYVPIRIEAIHEKGAFFKASIASYFERISLKDVMVFTQELTTLLDAGLPLDRSLQILTDLTEKERFKEIVRDILKQIEAGRSFSEALSAHPSI
;
A
#
# COMPACT_ATOMS: atom_id res chain seq x y z
N MET A 1 -21.89 9.86 12.89
CA MET A 1 -20.96 8.76 12.55
C MET A 1 -20.61 8.93 11.09
N ALA A 2 -19.35 8.73 10.74
CA ALA A 2 -18.87 8.85 9.37
C ALA A 2 -18.44 7.47 8.88
N GLU A 3 -18.59 7.22 7.58
CA GLU A 3 -18.12 6.01 6.94
C GLU A 3 -16.67 6.24 6.49
N PHE A 4 -15.77 5.36 6.94
CA PHE A 4 -14.35 5.40 6.59
C PHE A 4 -14.04 4.21 5.69
N GLY A 5 -13.46 4.48 4.54
CA GLY A 5 -12.85 3.48 3.69
C GLY A 5 -11.56 3.03 4.35
N TYR A 6 -11.35 1.73 4.43
CA TYR A 6 -10.12 1.18 4.98
C TYR A 6 -9.52 0.17 4.02
N LYS A 7 -8.19 0.15 4.01
CA LYS A 7 -7.38 -0.91 3.43
C LYS A 7 -6.50 -1.45 4.55
N ALA A 8 -6.70 -2.71 4.90
CA ALA A 8 -6.00 -3.37 5.99
C ALA A 8 -5.45 -4.72 5.51
N THR A 9 -4.44 -5.24 6.18
CA THR A 9 -3.90 -6.58 5.91
C THR A 9 -4.05 -7.47 7.12
N ASP A 10 -4.18 -8.77 6.91
CA ASP A 10 -3.94 -9.75 7.98
C ASP A 10 -2.46 -10.13 8.06
N LEU A 11 -2.09 -10.92 9.07
CA LEU A 11 -0.74 -11.47 9.25
C LEU A 11 -0.33 -12.46 8.15
N SER A 12 -1.27 -12.94 7.34
CA SER A 12 -0.99 -13.75 6.14
C SER A 12 -0.72 -12.88 4.91
N GLY A 13 -0.85 -11.56 5.02
CA GLY A 13 -0.70 -10.59 3.94
C GLY A 13 -1.89 -10.51 2.98
N ARG A 14 -3.05 -11.06 3.36
CA ARG A 14 -4.28 -10.86 2.57
C ARG A 14 -4.79 -9.46 2.84
N ILE A 15 -5.00 -8.73 1.75
CA ILE A 15 -5.52 -7.37 1.77
C ILE A 15 -7.04 -7.42 1.85
N PHE A 16 -7.60 -6.63 2.77
CA PHE A 16 -9.02 -6.40 2.93
C PHE A 16 -9.31 -4.93 2.69
N GLU A 17 -10.18 -4.68 1.72
CA GLU A 17 -10.71 -3.37 1.40
C GLU A 17 -12.19 -3.34 1.78
N GLY A 18 -12.60 -2.29 2.47
CA GLY A 18 -13.98 -2.17 2.91
C GLY A 18 -14.30 -0.78 3.44
N ALA A 19 -15.52 -0.62 3.92
CA ALA A 19 -15.97 0.57 4.60
C ALA A 19 -16.41 0.19 6.02
N MET A 20 -16.06 1.01 7.01
CA MET A 20 -16.44 0.83 8.40
C MET A 20 -16.94 2.14 8.98
N GLU A 21 -18.02 2.08 9.77
CA GLU A 21 -18.52 3.23 10.49
C GLU A 21 -17.66 3.51 11.73
N GLY A 22 -17.18 4.75 11.82
CA GLY A 22 -16.35 5.23 12.92
C GLY A 22 -16.87 6.54 13.49
N ARG A 23 -16.51 6.81 14.75
CA ARG A 23 -16.64 8.17 15.30
C ARG A 23 -15.53 9.07 14.79
N ASP A 24 -14.34 8.50 14.62
CA ASP A 24 -13.11 9.11 14.09
C ASP A 24 -12.21 8.01 13.49
N GLU A 25 -11.13 8.40 12.81
CA GLU A 25 -10.15 7.49 12.21
C GLU A 25 -9.55 6.53 13.25
N LYS A 26 -9.25 7.05 14.46
CA LYS A 26 -8.71 6.24 15.57
C LYS A 26 -9.64 5.12 16.00
N ALA A 27 -10.95 5.36 16.08
CA ALA A 27 -11.91 4.32 16.39
C ALA A 27 -11.94 3.21 15.33
N VAL A 28 -11.70 3.55 14.06
CA VAL A 28 -11.61 2.57 12.97
C VAL A 28 -10.31 1.77 13.08
N VAL A 29 -9.17 2.41 13.36
CA VAL A 29 -7.88 1.74 13.66
C VAL A 29 -8.05 0.72 14.79
N GLU A 30 -8.61 1.13 15.93
CA GLU A 30 -8.81 0.25 17.08
C GLU A 30 -9.73 -0.93 16.75
N SER A 31 -10.75 -0.71 15.91
CA SER A 31 -11.68 -1.75 15.50
C SER A 31 -11.01 -2.77 14.59
N LEU A 32 -10.20 -2.31 13.63
CA LEU A 32 -9.42 -3.18 12.75
C LEU A 32 -8.39 -4.00 13.53
N GLN A 33 -7.67 -3.36 14.46
CA GLN A 33 -6.71 -4.04 15.33
C GLN A 33 -7.40 -5.09 16.22
N LYS A 34 -8.58 -4.82 16.78
CA LYS A 34 -9.37 -5.81 17.55
C LYS A 34 -9.80 -7.02 16.72
N LEU A 35 -10.00 -6.84 15.42
CA LEU A 35 -10.32 -7.92 14.48
C LEU A 35 -9.06 -8.68 14.02
N GLY A 36 -7.87 -8.29 14.48
CA GLY A 36 -6.60 -8.91 14.09
C GLY A 36 -6.07 -8.41 12.74
N TYR A 37 -6.60 -7.30 12.22
CA TYR A 37 -6.14 -6.66 11.00
C TYR A 37 -5.20 -5.49 11.31
N VAL A 38 -4.18 -5.33 10.47
CA VAL A 38 -3.24 -4.21 10.50
C VAL A 38 -3.72 -3.16 9.49
N PRO A 39 -4.19 -1.98 9.94
CA PRO A 39 -4.61 -0.92 9.02
C PRO A 39 -3.41 -0.35 8.25
N ILE A 40 -3.59 -0.17 6.95
CA ILE A 40 -2.57 0.39 6.03
C ILE A 40 -2.99 1.79 5.57
N ARG A 41 -4.25 1.94 5.15
CA ARG A 41 -4.85 3.24 4.82
C ARG A 41 -6.24 3.35 5.42
N ILE A 42 -6.57 4.53 5.91
CA ILE A 42 -7.92 4.89 6.33
C ILE A 42 -8.23 6.25 5.74
N GLU A 43 -9.34 6.34 5.01
CA GLU A 43 -9.77 7.55 4.32
C GLU A 43 -11.24 7.81 4.65
N ALA A 44 -11.57 9.06 5.01
CA ALA A 44 -12.96 9.45 5.20
C ALA A 44 -13.66 9.46 3.84
N ILE A 45 -14.73 8.67 3.67
CA ILE A 45 -15.48 8.63 2.41
C ILE A 45 -16.39 9.87 2.37
N HIS A 46 -15.86 10.96 1.81
CA HIS A 46 -16.65 12.09 1.37
C HIS A 46 -16.99 11.91 -0.11
N GLU A 47 -18.17 11.35 -0.34
CA GLU A 47 -18.82 11.13 -1.65
C GLU A 47 -18.15 10.14 -2.64
N LYS A 48 -18.99 9.19 -3.07
CA LYS A 48 -18.70 8.12 -4.03
C LYS A 48 -18.44 8.70 -5.43
N GLY A 49 -17.21 8.61 -5.94
CA GLY A 49 -17.05 8.79 -7.39
C GLY A 49 -15.63 9.02 -7.92
N ALA A 50 -14.73 8.05 -7.82
CA ALA A 50 -13.49 8.11 -8.63
C ALA A 50 -12.81 6.78 -8.97
N PHE A 51 -13.36 5.62 -8.60
CA PHE A 51 -12.62 4.35 -8.66
C PHE A 51 -12.37 3.75 -10.07
N PHE A 52 -12.98 4.28 -11.15
CA PHE A 52 -13.04 3.54 -12.43
C PHE A 52 -12.48 4.24 -13.70
N LYS A 53 -11.88 5.44 -13.60
CA LYS A 53 -11.34 6.17 -14.79
C LYS A 53 -9.81 6.21 -14.88
N ALA A 54 -9.07 5.58 -13.96
CA ALA A 54 -7.63 5.81 -13.79
C ALA A 54 -6.70 4.99 -14.71
N SER A 55 -7.19 3.97 -15.42
CA SER A 55 -6.31 2.94 -15.98
C SER A 55 -5.43 3.35 -17.17
N ILE A 56 -5.74 4.44 -17.89
CA ILE A 56 -4.94 4.88 -19.06
C ILE A 56 -4.10 6.14 -18.74
N ALA A 57 -4.58 7.01 -17.84
CA ALA A 57 -3.83 8.19 -17.39
C ALA A 57 -2.69 7.83 -16.43
N SER A 58 -2.89 6.81 -15.57
CA SER A 58 -1.92 6.32 -14.58
C SER A 58 -0.59 5.86 -15.18
N TYR A 59 -0.60 5.33 -16.41
CA TYR A 59 0.62 4.83 -17.06
C TYR A 59 1.61 5.95 -17.44
N PHE A 60 1.11 7.16 -17.73
CA PHE A 60 1.93 8.33 -18.08
C PHE A 60 2.20 9.27 -16.91
N GLU A 61 1.61 9.03 -15.73
CA GLU A 61 1.89 9.84 -14.56
C GLU A 61 3.31 9.59 -14.05
N ARG A 62 4.08 10.68 -13.94
CA ARG A 62 5.38 10.63 -13.28
C ARG A 62 5.21 10.20 -11.82
N ILE A 63 6.14 9.39 -11.35
CA ILE A 63 6.27 9.08 -9.93
C ILE A 63 6.71 10.36 -9.25
N SER A 64 5.92 10.81 -8.28
CA SER A 64 6.19 12.01 -7.50
C SER A 64 6.89 11.64 -6.19
N LEU A 65 7.58 12.61 -5.58
CA LEU A 65 8.17 12.42 -4.25
C LEU A 65 7.14 12.01 -3.20
N LYS A 66 5.88 12.46 -3.36
CA LYS A 66 4.78 12.06 -2.47
C LYS A 66 4.48 10.56 -2.58
N ASP A 67 4.53 9.99 -3.78
CA ASP A 67 4.28 8.56 -3.97
C ASP A 67 5.37 7.72 -3.29
N VAL A 68 6.63 8.14 -3.39
CA VAL A 68 7.77 7.49 -2.72
C VAL A 68 7.65 7.60 -1.20
N MET A 69 7.27 8.77 -0.69
CA MET A 69 7.03 8.98 0.74
C MET A 69 5.90 8.08 1.27
N VAL A 70 4.77 7.98 0.56
CA VAL A 70 3.66 7.10 0.96
C VAL A 70 4.10 5.64 0.92
N PHE A 71 4.76 5.21 -0.17
CA PHE A 71 5.27 3.84 -0.30
C PHE A 71 6.22 3.46 0.84
N THR A 72 7.14 4.35 1.23
CA THR A 72 8.09 4.07 2.32
C THR A 72 7.43 4.04 3.69
N GLN A 73 6.41 4.88 3.93
CA GLN A 73 5.60 4.81 5.15
C GLN A 73 4.83 3.50 5.24
N GLU A 74 4.17 3.08 4.17
CA GLU A 74 3.44 1.82 4.12
C GLU A 74 4.37 0.62 4.29
N LEU A 75 5.55 0.64 3.65
CA LEU A 75 6.58 -0.37 3.84
C LEU A 75 7.01 -0.47 5.30
N THR A 76 7.25 0.68 5.95
CA THR A 76 7.62 0.73 7.36
C THR A 76 6.52 0.11 8.23
N THR A 77 5.25 0.46 8.01
CA THR A 77 4.11 -0.11 8.73
C THR A 77 4.05 -1.64 8.61
N LEU A 78 4.28 -2.18 7.42
CA LEU A 78 4.25 -3.64 7.20
C LEU A 78 5.43 -4.34 7.88
N LEU A 79 6.63 -3.76 7.77
CA LEU A 79 7.83 -4.29 8.43
C LEU A 79 7.72 -4.21 9.96
N ASP A 80 7.20 -3.12 10.51
CA ASP A 80 6.95 -2.94 11.95
C ASP A 80 5.90 -3.93 12.47
N ALA A 81 4.93 -4.30 11.63
CA ALA A 81 3.97 -5.37 11.91
C ALA A 81 4.57 -6.78 11.84
N GLY A 82 5.87 -6.91 11.51
CA GLY A 82 6.61 -8.17 11.47
C GLY A 82 6.46 -8.93 10.16
N LEU A 83 5.95 -8.31 9.09
CA LEU A 83 5.86 -8.98 7.80
C LEU A 83 7.25 -9.07 7.15
N PRO A 84 7.58 -10.20 6.50
CA PRO A 84 8.77 -10.31 5.66
C PRO A 84 8.80 -9.25 4.56
N LEU A 85 10.01 -8.88 4.10
CA LEU A 85 10.21 -7.83 3.10
C LEU A 85 9.56 -8.16 1.75
N ASP A 86 9.73 -9.38 1.27
CA ASP A 86 9.10 -9.92 0.06
C ASP A 86 7.57 -9.83 0.15
N ARG A 87 6.99 -10.25 1.28
CA ARG A 87 5.55 -10.16 1.50
C ARG A 87 5.06 -8.71 1.55
N SER A 88 5.83 -7.84 2.19
CA SER A 88 5.53 -6.42 2.28
C SER A 88 5.52 -5.77 0.89
N LEU A 89 6.52 -6.06 0.05
CA LEU A 89 6.61 -5.56 -1.32
C LEU A 89 5.48 -6.09 -2.21
N GLN A 90 5.06 -7.34 -2.01
CA GLN A 90 3.90 -7.89 -2.70
C GLN A 90 2.61 -7.11 -2.36
N ILE A 91 2.39 -6.82 -1.08
CA ILE A 91 1.24 -6.01 -0.62
C ILE A 91 1.31 -4.58 -1.20
N LEU A 92 2.50 -3.96 -1.19
CA LEU A 92 2.69 -2.62 -1.73
C LEU A 92 2.47 -2.53 -3.24
N THR A 93 2.70 -3.61 -3.98
CA THR A 93 2.39 -3.69 -5.41
C THR A 93 0.88 -3.56 -5.65
N ASP A 94 0.05 -4.13 -4.77
CA ASP A 94 -1.41 -4.06 -4.85
C ASP A 94 -1.99 -2.74 -4.30
N LEU A 95 -1.21 -2.02 -3.49
CA LEU A 95 -1.55 -0.69 -2.94
C LEU A 95 -1.20 0.47 -3.86
N THR A 96 -0.11 0.31 -4.62
CA THR A 96 0.39 1.35 -5.50
C THR A 96 -0.63 1.61 -6.61
N GLU A 97 -1.02 2.85 -6.86
CA GLU A 97 -2.04 3.16 -7.89
C GLU A 97 -1.44 3.36 -9.29
N LYS A 98 -0.21 3.89 -9.32
CA LYS A 98 0.50 4.21 -10.56
C LYS A 98 1.09 2.95 -11.17
N GLU A 99 0.65 2.59 -12.38
CA GLU A 99 1.07 1.32 -12.99
C GLU A 99 2.59 1.28 -13.23
N ARG A 100 3.19 2.42 -13.62
CA ARG A 100 4.65 2.54 -13.75
C ARG A 100 5.37 2.28 -12.43
N PHE A 101 4.82 2.74 -11.30
CA PHE A 101 5.44 2.49 -10.01
C PHE A 101 5.26 1.03 -9.58
N LYS A 102 4.09 0.42 -9.84
CA LYS A 102 3.88 -1.02 -9.64
C LYS A 102 4.89 -1.88 -10.39
N GLU A 103 5.18 -1.56 -11.66
CA GLU A 103 6.15 -2.31 -12.46
C GLU A 103 7.54 -2.31 -11.82
N ILE A 104 7.97 -1.17 -11.28
CA ILE A 104 9.25 -1.05 -10.59
C ILE A 104 9.24 -1.86 -9.29
N VAL A 105 8.18 -1.75 -8.49
CA VAL A 105 8.07 -2.55 -7.25
C VAL A 105 8.05 -4.05 -7.55
N ARG A 106 7.38 -4.49 -8.63
CA ARG A 106 7.40 -5.88 -9.11
C ARG A 106 8.80 -6.33 -9.53
N ASP A 107 9.57 -5.47 -10.19
CA ASP A 107 10.95 -5.81 -10.57
C ASP A 107 11.85 -5.94 -9.32
N ILE A 108 11.72 -5.01 -8.37
CA ILE A 108 12.42 -5.06 -7.09
C ILE A 108 12.08 -6.36 -6.34
N LEU A 109 10.80 -6.74 -6.28
CA LEU A 109 10.36 -7.99 -5.66
C LEU A 109 11.03 -9.20 -6.33
N LYS A 110 11.01 -9.28 -7.66
CA LYS A 110 11.66 -10.37 -8.42
C LYS A 110 13.17 -10.46 -8.14
N GLN A 111 13.84 -9.31 -8.02
CA GLN A 111 15.28 -9.28 -7.72
C GLN A 111 15.57 -9.82 -6.32
N ILE A 112 14.73 -9.48 -5.33
CA ILE A 112 14.85 -10.01 -3.97
C ILE A 112 14.54 -11.51 -3.93
N GLU A 113 13.48 -11.96 -4.61
CA GLU A 113 13.16 -13.39 -4.76
C GLU A 113 14.30 -14.18 -5.43
N ALA A 114 15.06 -13.52 -6.33
CA ALA A 114 16.26 -14.07 -6.95
C ALA A 114 17.52 -14.01 -6.05
N GLY A 115 17.40 -13.50 -4.83
CA GLY A 115 18.48 -13.46 -3.83
C GLY A 115 19.37 -12.22 -3.86
N ARG A 116 19.00 -11.17 -4.60
CA ARG A 116 19.71 -9.88 -4.54
C ARG A 116 19.34 -9.11 -3.28
N SER A 117 20.24 -8.24 -2.83
CA SER A 117 19.93 -7.35 -1.71
C SER A 117 18.90 -6.29 -2.13
N PHE A 118 18.12 -5.80 -1.17
CA PHE A 118 17.16 -4.73 -1.41
C PHE A 118 17.82 -3.44 -1.93
N SER A 119 19.02 -3.11 -1.43
CA SER A 119 19.80 -1.96 -1.89
C SER A 119 20.24 -2.07 -3.36
N GLU A 120 20.62 -3.27 -3.80
CA GLU A 120 20.98 -3.51 -5.22
C GLU A 120 19.74 -3.39 -6.11
N ALA A 121 18.61 -3.96 -5.67
CA ALA A 121 17.35 -3.90 -6.41
C ALA A 121 16.87 -2.45 -6.57
N LEU A 122 16.94 -1.63 -5.51
CA LEU A 122 16.61 -0.19 -5.58
C LEU A 122 17.56 0.58 -6.52
N SER A 123 18.86 0.26 -6.49
CA SER A 123 19.88 0.92 -7.31
C SER A 123 19.67 0.70 -8.81
N ALA A 124 18.94 -0.36 -9.21
CA ALA A 124 18.54 -0.59 -10.59
C ALA A 124 17.50 0.42 -11.11
N HIS A 125 16.87 1.20 -10.23
CA HIS A 125 15.83 2.18 -10.57
C HIS A 125 16.18 3.61 -10.10
N PRO A 126 17.28 4.23 -10.58
CA PRO A 126 17.73 5.55 -10.13
C PRO A 126 16.87 6.72 -10.64
N SER A 127 15.86 6.42 -11.46
CA SER A 127 14.99 7.41 -12.11
C SER A 127 13.74 7.78 -11.29
N ILE A 128 13.67 7.28 -10.05
CA ILE A 128 12.66 7.59 -9.04
C ILE A 128 13.29 8.49 -7.98
#